data_AF-A0A0A8JDT7-F1
#
_entry.id   AF-A0A0A8JDT7-F1
#
_cell.length_a   1.000
_cell.length_b   1.000
_cell.length_c   1.000
_cell.angle_alpha   90.00
_cell.angle_beta   90.00
_cell.angle_gamma   90.00
#
_symmetry.space_group_name_H-M   'P 1'
#
loop_
_entity.id
_entity.type
_entity.pdbx_description
1 polymer ?
#
loop_
_entity_poly.entity_id
_entity_poly.type
_entity_poly.pdbx_seq_one_letter_code
_entity_poly.pdbx_strand_id
1 'polypeptide(L)'
;MVMILIKEEKITYDSSPLDQDGLWKKVIGELFEDFLLFFAPELHTLIDFNQEPDFLDKELFQEVADRKKGRRFADRLAKVRLKNGKEQWILIHIEVQSENKSDFPERMFRYFYRIYDRHQEKVVAIAVHTSPSKTTIPEHFKYDYLGTQLHYSYRNYQTEAYSEEELVWSDNLFSKIVLAAKALHQTKDEDHQRYLFKSKLMRELIRNQNYSRTAVQAVFHFIDYLLQLPEAYTKQLSEEIRPMIRKETELMELYNKENASPTIKNAFDLEWEKGVQQGLEQGVKKVVMEMLKKGTSTEFIAEVTHLEKEEIEKMRERLQ
;
A
#
# COMPACT_ATOMS: atom_id res chain seq x y z
N MET A 1 -13.06 33.14 45.05
CA MET A 1 -12.35 31.92 44.62
C MET A 1 -13.28 31.16 43.69
N VAL A 2 -13.12 31.33 42.37
CA VAL A 2 -13.91 30.63 41.35
C VAL A 2 -12.89 29.93 40.45
N MET A 3 -12.78 28.60 40.58
CA MET A 3 -11.98 27.78 39.68
C MET A 3 -12.73 27.68 38.36
N ILE A 4 -12.16 28.27 37.30
CA ILE A 4 -12.57 28.01 35.93
C ILE A 4 -11.89 26.69 35.53
N LEU A 5 -12.66 25.60 35.54
CA LEU A 5 -12.27 24.35 34.89
C LEU A 5 -12.35 24.58 33.38
N ILE A 6 -11.19 24.73 32.74
CA ILE A 6 -11.07 24.64 31.29
C ILE A 6 -11.26 23.16 30.94
N LYS A 7 -12.39 22.83 30.33
CA LYS A 7 -12.63 21.55 29.69
C LYS A 7 -11.70 21.50 28.47
N GLU A 8 -10.66 20.68 28.53
CA GLU A 8 -9.92 20.30 27.33
C GLU A 8 -10.88 19.58 26.38
N GLU A 9 -11.18 20.21 25.25
CA GLU A 9 -11.82 19.52 24.14
C GLU A 9 -10.84 18.47 23.62
N LYS A 10 -11.19 17.19 23.80
CA LYS A 10 -10.57 16.09 23.07
C LYS A 10 -10.78 16.36 21.58
N ILE A 11 -9.72 16.77 20.91
CA ILE A 11 -9.67 16.84 19.44
C ILE A 11 -9.83 15.41 18.92
N THR A 12 -11.06 15.06 18.53
CA THR A 12 -11.32 13.85 17.77
C THR A 12 -10.79 14.10 16.37
N TYR A 13 -9.70 13.42 16.01
CA TYR A 13 -9.24 13.35 14.63
C TYR A 13 -10.39 12.79 13.78
N ASP A 14 -11.00 13.65 12.98
CA ASP A 14 -11.97 13.26 11.96
C ASP A 14 -11.17 12.54 10.86
N SER A 15 -11.01 11.23 11.04
CA SER A 15 -10.40 10.36 10.05
C SER A 15 -11.40 10.19 8.91
N SER A 16 -11.06 10.74 7.74
CA SER A 16 -11.72 10.34 6.50
C SER A 16 -11.82 8.81 6.48
N PRO A 17 -13.01 8.22 6.23
CA PRO A 17 -13.19 6.78 6.32
C PRO A 17 -12.16 6.08 5.44
N LEU A 18 -11.42 5.11 6.02
CA LEU A 18 -10.46 4.31 5.27
C LEU A 18 -11.10 3.72 4.00
N ASP A 19 -10.65 4.15 2.82
CA ASP A 19 -11.11 3.66 1.52
C ASP A 19 -10.44 2.33 1.16
N GLN A 20 -10.88 1.27 1.82
CA GLN A 20 -10.34 -0.06 1.58
C GLN A 20 -10.64 -0.56 0.16
N ASP A 21 -11.79 -0.19 -0.41
CA ASP A 21 -12.16 -0.57 -1.78
C ASP A 21 -11.14 -0.01 -2.78
N GLY A 22 -10.88 1.29 -2.71
CA GLY A 22 -9.88 1.95 -3.54
C GLY A 22 -8.49 1.32 -3.41
N LEU A 23 -8.05 1.00 -2.19
CA LEU A 23 -6.74 0.37 -1.94
C LEU A 23 -6.63 -1.02 -2.58
N TRP A 24 -7.64 -1.87 -2.42
CA TRP A 24 -7.65 -3.20 -3.03
C TRP A 24 -7.72 -3.11 -4.55
N LYS A 25 -8.57 -2.25 -5.11
CA LYS A 25 -8.65 -2.03 -6.58
C LYS A 25 -7.33 -1.53 -7.16
N LYS A 26 -6.60 -0.70 -6.42
CA LYS A 26 -5.31 -0.18 -6.84
C LYS A 26 -4.24 -1.27 -6.80
N VAL A 27 -4.08 -1.96 -5.68
CA VAL A 27 -3.01 -2.97 -5.53
C VAL A 27 -3.22 -4.19 -6.44
N ILE A 28 -4.47 -4.59 -6.72
CA ILE A 28 -4.77 -5.63 -7.73
C ILE A 28 -4.35 -5.16 -9.12
N GLY A 29 -4.50 -3.87 -9.44
CA GLY A 29 -4.07 -3.32 -10.72
C GLY A 29 -2.56 -3.31 -10.86
N GLU A 30 -1.85 -2.91 -9.79
CA GLU A 30 -0.38 -2.80 -9.79
C GLU A 30 0.33 -4.16 -9.64
N LEU A 31 -0.28 -5.13 -8.95
CA LEU A 31 0.28 -6.45 -8.65
C LEU A 31 -0.61 -7.60 -9.19
N PHE A 32 -1.19 -7.41 -10.37
CA PHE A 32 -2.15 -8.36 -10.95
C PHE A 32 -1.55 -9.75 -11.21
N GLU A 33 -0.31 -9.81 -11.71
CA GLU A 33 0.40 -11.07 -11.94
C GLU A 33 0.66 -11.81 -10.62
N ASP A 34 1.21 -11.10 -9.62
CA ASP A 34 1.42 -11.64 -8.27
C ASP A 34 0.11 -12.14 -7.64
N PHE A 35 -0.99 -11.41 -7.81
CA PHE A 35 -2.33 -11.79 -7.34
C PHE A 35 -2.77 -13.14 -7.93
N LEU A 36 -2.66 -13.29 -9.26
CA LEU A 36 -3.05 -14.54 -9.92
C LEU A 36 -2.09 -15.68 -9.59
N LEU A 37 -0.79 -15.41 -9.49
CA LEU A 37 0.19 -16.40 -9.05
C LEU A 37 -0.12 -16.90 -7.63
N PHE A 38 -0.60 -16.02 -6.75
CA PHE A 38 -0.92 -16.37 -5.37
C PHE A 38 -2.24 -17.15 -5.23
N PHE A 39 -3.35 -16.63 -5.79
CA PHE A 39 -4.67 -17.24 -5.61
C PHE A 39 -5.02 -18.30 -6.66
N ALA A 40 -4.66 -18.09 -7.92
CA ALA A 40 -5.07 -18.95 -9.03
C ALA A 40 -3.86 -19.33 -9.92
N PRO A 41 -2.85 -20.04 -9.37
CA PRO A 41 -1.60 -20.35 -10.07
C PRO A 41 -1.83 -21.08 -11.39
N GLU A 42 -2.84 -21.95 -11.47
CA GLU A 42 -3.23 -22.62 -12.71
C GLU A 42 -3.73 -21.65 -13.78
N LEU A 43 -4.44 -20.57 -13.40
CA LEU A 43 -4.84 -19.53 -14.35
C LEU A 43 -3.62 -18.69 -14.78
N HIS A 44 -2.73 -18.37 -13.85
CA HIS A 44 -1.46 -17.69 -14.15
C HIS A 44 -0.64 -18.44 -15.21
N THR A 45 -0.59 -19.78 -15.16
CA THR A 45 0.16 -20.57 -16.18
C THR A 45 -0.34 -20.39 -17.61
N LEU A 46 -1.60 -20.01 -17.80
CA LEU A 46 -2.26 -19.91 -19.11
C LEU A 46 -2.14 -18.51 -19.73
N ILE A 47 -1.93 -17.48 -18.91
CA ILE A 47 -1.93 -16.07 -19.32
C ILE A 47 -0.56 -15.68 -19.87
N ASP A 48 -0.55 -14.84 -20.91
CA ASP A 48 0.66 -14.21 -21.43
C ASP A 48 0.86 -12.83 -20.79
N PHE A 49 1.64 -12.78 -19.71
CA PHE A 49 1.95 -11.54 -18.98
C PHE A 49 2.94 -10.62 -19.70
N ASN A 50 3.43 -10.99 -20.89
CA ASN A 50 4.11 -10.03 -21.77
C ASN A 50 3.14 -9.01 -22.38
N GLN A 51 1.83 -9.27 -22.28
CA GLN A 51 0.76 -8.36 -22.67
C GLN A 51 0.07 -7.85 -21.42
N GLU A 52 -0.08 -6.53 -21.32
CA GLU A 52 -0.74 -5.90 -20.18
C GLU A 52 -2.23 -6.28 -20.12
N PRO A 53 -2.78 -6.52 -18.92
CA PRO A 53 -4.22 -6.71 -18.73
C PRO A 53 -5.02 -5.45 -19.05
N ASP A 54 -6.10 -5.62 -19.80
CA ASP A 54 -7.10 -4.56 -20.02
C ASP A 54 -8.11 -4.58 -18.86
N PHE A 55 -8.05 -3.58 -17.98
CA PHE A 55 -9.05 -3.44 -16.91
C PHE A 55 -10.28 -2.70 -17.41
N LEU A 56 -11.44 -3.37 -17.41
CA LEU A 56 -12.69 -2.87 -17.97
C LEU A 56 -13.54 -2.10 -16.95
N ASP A 57 -14.28 -1.11 -17.47
CA ASP A 57 -14.94 -0.06 -16.69
C ASP A 57 -16.12 -0.50 -15.82
N LYS A 58 -16.38 0.34 -14.80
CA LYS A 58 -17.17 0.05 -13.59
C LYS A 58 -18.69 0.06 -13.75
N GLU A 59 -19.22 0.49 -14.89
CA GLU A 59 -20.67 0.67 -15.10
C GLU A 59 -21.46 -0.64 -14.92
N LEU A 60 -20.85 -1.79 -15.25
CA LEU A 60 -21.41 -3.12 -15.01
C LEU A 60 -21.75 -3.37 -13.53
N PHE A 61 -20.94 -2.81 -12.63
CA PHE A 61 -20.99 -3.06 -11.19
C PHE A 61 -21.90 -2.06 -10.47
N GLN A 62 -21.99 -0.82 -10.94
CA GLN A 62 -22.73 0.28 -10.29
C GLN A 62 -24.20 -0.08 -10.04
N GLU A 63 -24.92 -0.59 -11.04
CA GLU A 63 -26.34 -0.95 -10.89
C GLU A 63 -26.60 -2.13 -9.92
N VAL A 64 -25.59 -2.97 -9.67
CA VAL A 64 -25.69 -4.05 -8.68
C VAL A 64 -25.36 -3.53 -7.28
N ALA A 65 -24.39 -2.60 -7.18
CA ALA A 65 -23.94 -1.96 -5.95
C ALA A 65 -24.97 -0.95 -5.38
N ASP A 66 -25.67 -0.21 -6.25
CA ASP A 66 -26.64 0.84 -5.89
C ASP A 66 -27.80 0.37 -5.00
N ARG A 67 -27.99 -0.95 -4.87
CA ARG A 67 -29.07 -1.51 -4.06
C ARG A 67 -28.77 -1.54 -2.55
N LYS A 68 -27.53 -1.32 -2.07
CA LYS A 68 -27.20 -1.55 -0.63
C LYS A 68 -26.17 -0.57 -0.05
N LYS A 69 -26.63 0.41 0.74
CA LYS A 69 -25.79 1.30 1.56
C LYS A 69 -25.02 0.49 2.63
N GLY A 70 -23.73 0.80 2.82
CA GLY A 70 -22.93 0.34 3.97
C GLY A 70 -22.00 -0.87 3.74
N ARG A 71 -21.72 -1.28 2.50
CA ARG A 71 -20.83 -2.40 2.19
C ARG A 71 -19.53 -1.94 1.52
N ARG A 72 -18.42 -2.63 1.83
CA ARG A 72 -17.08 -2.34 1.27
C ARG A 72 -16.55 -3.58 0.56
N PHE A 73 -16.57 -3.54 -0.76
CA PHE A 73 -16.04 -4.59 -1.63
C PHE A 73 -15.33 -3.95 -2.82
N ALA A 74 -14.30 -4.63 -3.32
CA ALA A 74 -13.49 -4.22 -4.45
C ALA A 74 -13.69 -5.14 -5.64
N ASP A 75 -14.37 -4.61 -6.66
CA ASP A 75 -14.65 -5.31 -7.90
C ASP A 75 -13.70 -4.85 -9.01
N ARG A 76 -13.18 -5.81 -9.77
CA ARG A 76 -12.37 -5.59 -10.98
C ARG A 76 -12.79 -6.60 -12.04
N LEU A 77 -12.92 -6.12 -13.28
CA LEU A 77 -12.98 -6.98 -14.46
C LEU A 77 -11.68 -6.79 -15.24
N ALA A 78 -10.93 -7.87 -15.41
CA ALA A 78 -9.73 -7.88 -16.23
C ALA A 78 -9.99 -8.70 -17.50
N LYS A 79 -9.52 -8.19 -18.63
CA LYS A 79 -9.42 -8.92 -19.89
C LYS A 79 -7.94 -9.17 -20.15
N VAL A 80 -7.58 -10.42 -20.36
CA VAL A 80 -6.17 -10.84 -20.55
C VAL A 80 -6.01 -11.64 -21.83
N ARG A 81 -4.79 -11.66 -22.37
CA ARG A 81 -4.41 -12.57 -23.45
C ARG A 81 -3.86 -13.87 -22.87
N LEU A 82 -4.33 -14.99 -23.39
CA LEU A 82 -3.77 -16.31 -23.11
C LEU A 82 -2.61 -16.62 -24.05
N LYS A 83 -1.68 -17.48 -23.62
CA LYS A 83 -0.53 -17.96 -24.43
C LYS A 83 -0.94 -18.62 -25.74
N ASN A 84 -2.18 -19.11 -25.86
CA ASN A 84 -2.73 -19.67 -27.09
C ASN A 84 -3.35 -18.62 -28.04
N GLY A 85 -3.20 -17.33 -27.73
CA GLY A 85 -3.69 -16.21 -28.53
C GLY A 85 -5.15 -15.81 -28.29
N LYS A 86 -5.92 -16.55 -27.48
CA LYS A 86 -7.31 -16.21 -27.13
C LYS A 86 -7.37 -15.16 -26.02
N GLU A 87 -8.50 -14.48 -25.92
CA GLU A 87 -8.80 -13.55 -24.84
C GLU A 87 -9.58 -14.27 -23.71
N GLN A 88 -9.43 -13.80 -22.47
CA GLN A 88 -10.11 -14.35 -21.30
C GLN A 88 -10.53 -13.22 -20.36
N TRP A 89 -11.78 -13.28 -19.89
CA TRP A 89 -12.33 -12.35 -18.90
C TRP A 89 -12.21 -12.95 -17.51
N ILE A 90 -11.74 -12.14 -16.56
CA ILE A 90 -11.53 -12.51 -15.16
C ILE A 90 -12.29 -11.49 -14.30
N LEU A 91 -13.36 -11.95 -13.67
CA LEU A 91 -14.08 -11.20 -12.64
C LEU A 91 -13.38 -11.45 -11.30
N ILE A 92 -12.93 -10.37 -10.65
CA ILE A 92 -12.35 -10.38 -9.31
C ILE A 92 -13.27 -9.59 -8.40
N HIS A 93 -13.69 -10.21 -7.30
CA HIS A 93 -14.50 -9.61 -6.25
C HIS A 93 -13.80 -9.81 -4.91
N ILE A 94 -13.38 -8.73 -4.26
CA ILE A 94 -12.79 -8.79 -2.92
C ILE A 94 -13.79 -8.25 -1.90
N GLU A 95 -14.19 -9.08 -0.93
CA GLU A 95 -15.06 -8.68 0.18
C GLU A 95 -14.20 -8.28 1.38
N VAL A 96 -14.10 -6.96 1.64
CA VAL A 96 -13.17 -6.44 2.65
C VAL A 96 -13.77 -6.44 4.05
N GLN A 97 -15.06 -6.13 4.16
CA GLN A 97 -15.83 -6.21 5.41
C GLN A 97 -17.27 -6.67 5.09
N SER A 98 -17.69 -7.79 5.70
CA SER A 98 -19.05 -8.31 5.52
C SER A 98 -19.73 -8.58 6.86
N GLU A 99 -20.53 -7.62 7.33
CA GLU A 99 -21.48 -7.87 8.42
C GLU A 99 -22.71 -8.66 7.95
N ASN A 100 -22.96 -8.76 6.64
CA ASN A 100 -24.18 -9.38 6.12
C ASN A 100 -23.92 -10.18 4.82
N LYS A 101 -23.78 -11.50 4.97
CA LYS A 101 -23.26 -12.46 3.96
C LYS A 101 -24.31 -13.08 3.04
N SER A 102 -25.61 -12.89 3.30
CA SER A 102 -26.66 -13.71 2.68
C SER A 102 -26.81 -13.57 1.17
N ASP A 103 -26.41 -12.43 0.60
CA ASP A 103 -26.58 -12.15 -0.83
C ASP A 103 -25.26 -12.12 -1.63
N PHE A 104 -24.13 -12.41 -0.99
CA PHE A 104 -22.83 -12.44 -1.67
C PHE A 104 -22.84 -13.38 -2.89
N PRO A 105 -23.30 -14.64 -2.78
CA PRO A 105 -23.28 -15.57 -3.92
C PRO A 105 -24.20 -15.10 -5.06
N GLU A 106 -25.34 -14.50 -4.71
CA GLU A 106 -26.27 -13.93 -5.70
C GLU A 106 -25.63 -12.74 -6.43
N ARG A 107 -24.86 -11.87 -5.75
CA ARG A 107 -24.09 -10.80 -6.41
C ARG A 107 -23.07 -11.37 -7.40
N MET A 108 -22.29 -12.36 -6.97
CA MET A 108 -21.31 -13.03 -7.83
C MET A 108 -21.98 -13.60 -9.08
N PHE A 109 -23.12 -14.27 -8.93
CA PHE A 109 -23.90 -14.76 -10.07
C PHE A 109 -24.37 -13.63 -10.99
N ARG A 110 -24.93 -12.55 -10.44
CA ARG A 110 -25.42 -11.40 -11.22
C ARG A 110 -24.29 -10.72 -11.99
N TYR A 111 -23.12 -10.56 -11.40
CA TYR A 111 -21.94 -10.04 -12.09
C TYR A 111 -21.50 -10.94 -13.24
N PHE A 112 -21.30 -12.23 -12.94
CA PHE A 112 -20.94 -13.21 -13.94
C PHE A 112 -21.91 -13.20 -15.13
N TYR A 113 -23.22 -13.28 -14.88
CA TYR A 113 -24.23 -13.30 -15.94
C TYR A 113 -24.21 -12.03 -16.79
N ARG A 114 -24.08 -10.85 -16.17
CA ARG A 114 -24.04 -9.58 -16.91
C ARG A 114 -22.81 -9.45 -17.80
N ILE A 115 -21.65 -9.90 -17.31
CA ILE A 115 -20.41 -9.89 -18.10
C ILE A 115 -20.53 -10.89 -19.25
N TYR A 116 -21.01 -12.10 -18.96
CA TYR A 116 -21.21 -13.14 -19.95
C TYR A 116 -22.20 -12.71 -21.05
N ASP A 117 -23.35 -12.13 -20.68
CA ASP A 117 -24.36 -11.66 -21.62
C ASP A 117 -23.85 -10.49 -22.49
N ARG A 118 -23.16 -9.52 -21.87
CA ARG A 118 -22.66 -8.32 -22.56
C ARG A 118 -21.50 -8.62 -23.51
N HIS A 119 -20.56 -9.45 -23.09
CA HIS A 119 -19.33 -9.70 -23.85
C HIS A 119 -19.38 -10.99 -24.67
N GLN A 120 -20.32 -11.89 -24.38
CA GLN A 120 -20.46 -13.21 -25.01
C GLN A 120 -19.20 -14.08 -24.92
N GLU A 121 -18.40 -13.84 -23.88
CA GLU A 121 -17.13 -14.50 -23.65
C GLU A 121 -17.13 -15.29 -22.34
N LYS A 122 -16.32 -16.34 -22.27
CA LYS A 122 -16.21 -17.14 -21.04
C LYS A 122 -15.58 -16.31 -19.93
N VAL A 123 -16.15 -16.36 -18.73
CA VAL A 123 -15.70 -15.59 -17.56
C VAL A 123 -15.21 -16.54 -16.48
N VAL A 124 -14.00 -16.28 -15.96
CA VAL A 124 -13.52 -16.88 -14.71
C VAL A 124 -13.84 -15.92 -13.58
N ALA A 125 -14.55 -16.40 -12.54
CA ALA A 125 -14.89 -15.59 -11.39
C ALA A 125 -14.07 -16.00 -10.16
N ILE A 126 -13.47 -15.01 -9.50
CA ILE A 126 -12.63 -15.13 -8.31
C ILE A 126 -13.21 -14.24 -7.21
N ALA A 127 -13.49 -14.85 -6.07
CA ALA A 127 -13.89 -14.18 -4.83
C ALA A 127 -12.75 -14.29 -3.81
N VAL A 128 -12.41 -13.19 -3.15
CA VAL A 128 -11.44 -13.16 -2.04
C VAL A 128 -12.08 -12.52 -0.81
N HIS A 129 -12.03 -13.20 0.33
CA HIS A 129 -12.55 -12.70 1.60
C HIS A 129 -11.41 -12.37 2.53
N THR A 130 -11.34 -11.11 2.97
CA THR A 130 -10.19 -10.62 3.76
C THR A 130 -10.50 -10.48 5.25
N SER A 131 -11.78 -10.48 5.62
CA SER A 131 -12.23 -10.39 7.01
C SER A 131 -12.31 -11.76 7.68
N PRO A 132 -11.93 -11.87 8.97
CA PRO A 132 -12.16 -13.06 9.78
C PRO A 132 -13.65 -13.41 9.81
N SER A 133 -13.98 -14.62 9.37
CA SER A 133 -15.34 -15.12 9.29
C SER A 133 -15.52 -16.30 10.24
N LYS A 134 -16.47 -16.22 11.19
CA LYS A 134 -16.89 -17.37 12.02
C LYS A 134 -17.78 -18.39 11.29
N THR A 135 -18.16 -18.11 10.04
CA THR A 135 -19.10 -18.93 9.27
C THR A 135 -18.45 -19.41 7.99
N THR A 136 -18.80 -20.61 7.54
CA THR A 136 -18.47 -21.07 6.19
C THR A 136 -18.94 -20.04 5.17
N ILE A 137 -18.04 -19.60 4.30
CA ILE A 137 -18.37 -18.66 3.24
C ILE A 137 -19.00 -19.47 2.10
N PRO A 138 -20.14 -19.06 1.54
CA PRO A 138 -20.78 -19.84 0.51
C PRO A 138 -19.92 -19.84 -0.77
N GLU A 139 -19.75 -21.02 -1.35
CA GLU A 139 -18.94 -21.25 -2.57
C GLU A 139 -19.80 -21.28 -3.85
N HIS A 140 -21.12 -21.23 -3.69
CA HIS A 140 -22.06 -21.33 -4.79
C HIS A 140 -23.35 -20.55 -4.54
N PHE A 141 -23.97 -20.12 -5.64
CA PHE A 141 -25.34 -19.64 -5.68
C PHE A 141 -26.26 -20.75 -6.20
N LYS A 142 -27.35 -20.99 -5.47
CA LYS A 142 -28.42 -21.91 -5.87
C LYS A 142 -29.71 -21.13 -6.05
N TYR A 143 -30.33 -21.29 -7.20
CA TYR A 143 -31.68 -20.83 -7.47
C TYR A 143 -32.56 -22.05 -7.72
N ASP A 144 -33.69 -22.13 -7.01
CA ASP A 144 -34.71 -23.15 -7.17
C ASP A 144 -36.08 -22.49 -7.02
N TYR A 145 -36.85 -22.45 -8.10
CA TYR A 145 -38.19 -21.89 -8.10
C TYR A 145 -39.08 -22.57 -9.14
N LEU A 146 -40.18 -23.18 -8.69
CA LEU A 146 -41.20 -23.84 -9.53
C LEU A 146 -40.60 -24.78 -10.59
N GLY A 147 -39.62 -25.60 -10.20
CA GLY A 147 -38.95 -26.55 -11.09
C GLY A 147 -37.85 -25.96 -11.98
N THR A 148 -37.59 -24.65 -11.88
CA THR A 148 -36.43 -24.01 -12.52
C THR A 148 -35.25 -24.01 -11.57
N GLN A 149 -34.15 -24.62 -11.98
CA GLN A 149 -32.94 -24.75 -11.16
C GLN A 149 -31.72 -24.16 -11.85
N LEU A 150 -30.86 -23.52 -11.06
CA LEU A 150 -29.54 -23.05 -11.48
C LEU A 150 -28.55 -23.26 -10.33
N HIS A 151 -27.38 -23.77 -10.68
CA HIS A 151 -26.23 -23.88 -9.79
C HIS A 151 -25.05 -23.13 -10.40
N TYR A 152 -24.54 -22.13 -9.67
CA TYR A 152 -23.40 -21.32 -10.08
C TYR A 152 -22.30 -21.42 -9.03
N SER A 153 -21.11 -21.82 -9.46
CA SER A 153 -19.92 -21.94 -8.61
C SER A 153 -18.80 -21.05 -9.13
N TYR A 154 -17.95 -20.59 -8.23
CA TYR A 154 -16.83 -19.70 -8.51
C TYR A 154 -15.63 -20.06 -7.63
N ARG A 155 -14.46 -19.52 -7.98
CA ARG A 155 -13.25 -19.69 -7.18
C ARG A 155 -13.36 -18.82 -5.95
N ASN A 156 -13.19 -19.39 -4.77
CA ASN A 156 -13.41 -18.69 -3.51
C ASN A 156 -12.21 -18.88 -2.58
N TYR A 157 -11.60 -17.77 -2.16
CA TYR A 157 -10.41 -17.76 -1.32
C TYR A 157 -10.66 -16.97 -0.04
N GLN A 158 -10.08 -17.45 1.06
CA GLN A 158 -10.14 -16.78 2.35
C GLN A 158 -8.72 -16.49 2.81
N THR A 159 -8.42 -15.23 3.13
CA THR A 159 -7.09 -14.86 3.66
C THR A 159 -6.78 -15.59 4.98
N GLU A 160 -7.82 -15.93 5.74
CA GLU A 160 -7.68 -16.66 7.01
C GLU A 160 -7.32 -18.14 6.83
N ALA A 161 -7.49 -18.71 5.63
CA ALA A 161 -7.06 -20.07 5.35
C ALA A 161 -5.53 -20.21 5.25
N TYR A 162 -4.81 -19.10 5.07
CA TYR A 162 -3.35 -19.07 4.99
C TYR A 162 -2.75 -18.77 6.37
N SER A 163 -1.80 -19.60 6.80
CA SER A 163 -1.06 -19.36 8.04
C SER A 163 -0.10 -18.17 7.89
N GLU A 164 0.19 -17.48 8.99
CA GLU A 164 1.18 -16.39 8.96
C GLU A 164 2.56 -16.88 8.54
N GLU A 165 2.92 -18.10 8.95
CA GLU A 165 4.19 -18.74 8.59
C GLU A 165 4.31 -18.91 7.07
N GLU A 166 3.31 -19.51 6.42
CA GLU A 166 3.29 -19.66 4.96
C GLU A 166 3.42 -18.32 4.24
N LEU A 167 2.73 -17.29 4.72
CA LEU A 167 2.77 -15.97 4.09
C LEU A 167 4.11 -15.25 4.30
N VAL A 168 4.76 -15.44 5.46
CA VAL A 168 6.09 -14.87 5.73
C VAL A 168 7.14 -15.54 4.85
N TRP A 169 7.09 -16.87 4.70
CA TRP A 169 8.04 -17.62 3.88
C TRP A 169 7.81 -17.51 2.37
N SER A 170 6.66 -16.98 1.94
CA SER A 170 6.37 -16.78 0.52
C SER A 170 7.19 -15.65 -0.09
N ASP A 171 7.80 -15.94 -1.24
CA ASP A 171 8.47 -14.95 -2.07
C ASP A 171 7.48 -14.11 -2.89
N ASN A 172 6.22 -14.54 -3.06
CA ASN A 172 5.22 -13.79 -3.81
C ASN A 172 4.83 -12.50 -3.07
N LEU A 173 4.85 -11.33 -3.73
CA LEU A 173 4.57 -10.05 -3.08
C LEU A 173 3.14 -9.91 -2.58
N PHE A 174 2.18 -10.58 -3.21
CA PHE A 174 0.80 -10.59 -2.77
C PHE A 174 0.60 -11.29 -1.42
N SER A 175 1.53 -12.16 -1.00
CA SER A 175 1.53 -12.71 0.36
C SER A 175 1.66 -11.60 1.43
N LYS A 176 2.42 -10.54 1.13
CA LYS A 176 2.63 -9.39 2.02
C LYS A 176 1.38 -8.51 2.11
N ILE A 177 0.61 -8.43 1.01
CA ILE A 177 -0.72 -7.82 0.97
C ILE A 177 -1.70 -8.59 1.87
N VAL A 178 -1.71 -9.92 1.77
CA VAL A 178 -2.55 -10.79 2.62
C VAL A 178 -2.16 -10.68 4.09
N LEU A 179 -0.86 -10.65 4.42
CA LEU A 179 -0.36 -10.39 5.78
C LEU A 179 -0.85 -9.06 6.34
N ALA A 180 -0.75 -7.98 5.56
CA ALA A 180 -1.23 -6.66 5.98
C ALA A 180 -2.75 -6.66 6.21
N ALA A 181 -3.51 -7.35 5.36
CA ALA A 181 -4.95 -7.52 5.52
C ALA A 181 -5.32 -8.26 6.81
N LYS A 182 -4.60 -9.33 7.17
CA LYS A 182 -4.79 -10.04 8.45
C LYS A 182 -4.45 -9.14 9.64
N ALA A 183 -3.32 -8.45 9.58
CA ALA A 183 -2.85 -7.58 10.66
C ALA A 183 -3.81 -6.42 10.98
N LEU A 184 -4.56 -5.92 9.98
CA LEU A 184 -5.59 -4.90 10.19
C LEU A 184 -6.62 -5.34 11.25
N HIS A 185 -7.01 -6.62 11.23
CA HIS A 185 -7.97 -7.17 12.17
C HIS A 185 -7.33 -7.55 13.51
N GLN A 186 -6.09 -8.03 13.50
CA GLN A 186 -5.36 -8.47 14.69
C GLN A 186 -4.90 -7.30 15.57
N THR A 187 -4.59 -6.16 14.97
CA THR A 187 -4.04 -4.96 15.65
C THR A 187 -5.09 -3.85 15.80
N LYS A 188 -6.37 -4.24 15.90
CA LYS A 188 -7.45 -3.29 16.05
C LYS A 188 -7.30 -2.57 17.40
N ASP A 189 -7.28 -1.24 17.35
CA ASP A 189 -7.12 -0.36 18.52
C ASP A 189 -5.79 -0.53 19.29
N GLU A 190 -4.78 -1.17 18.67
CA GLU A 190 -3.46 -1.43 19.25
C GLU A 190 -2.32 -0.83 18.39
N ASP A 191 -2.18 0.51 18.43
CA ASP A 191 -1.27 1.25 17.55
C ASP A 191 0.20 0.81 17.65
N HIS A 192 0.67 0.49 18.85
CA HIS A 192 2.05 0.02 19.04
C HIS A 192 2.28 -1.37 18.42
N GLN A 193 1.33 -2.30 18.55
CA GLN A 193 1.44 -3.61 17.89
C GLN A 193 1.39 -3.47 16.37
N ARG A 194 0.49 -2.62 15.87
CA ARG A 194 0.41 -2.29 14.45
C ARG A 194 1.72 -1.70 13.93
N TYR A 195 2.33 -0.81 14.70
CA TYR A 195 3.63 -0.23 14.40
C TYR A 195 4.71 -1.30 14.28
N LEU A 196 4.83 -2.20 15.27
CA LEU A 196 5.84 -3.26 15.27
C LEU A 196 5.67 -4.19 14.05
N PHE A 197 4.43 -4.59 13.76
CA PHE A 197 4.12 -5.42 12.60
C PHE A 197 4.49 -4.71 11.28
N LYS A 198 3.99 -3.49 11.09
CA LYS A 198 4.22 -2.69 9.87
C LYS A 198 5.72 -2.41 9.66
N SER A 199 6.44 -2.09 10.73
CA SER A 199 7.89 -1.89 10.71
C SER A 199 8.64 -3.16 10.31
N LYS A 200 8.28 -4.33 10.87
CA LYS A 200 8.87 -5.61 10.46
C LYS A 200 8.64 -5.88 8.97
N LEU A 201 7.39 -5.77 8.50
CA LEU A 201 7.00 -6.08 7.13
C LEU A 201 7.68 -5.16 6.10
N MET A 202 7.68 -3.85 6.34
CA MET A 202 8.32 -2.88 5.44
C MET A 202 9.84 -3.05 5.39
N ARG A 203 10.50 -3.37 6.51
CA ARG A 203 11.95 -3.65 6.52
C ARG A 203 12.30 -4.90 5.71
N GLU A 204 11.47 -5.93 5.77
CA GLU A 204 11.65 -7.15 4.97
C GLU A 204 11.56 -6.86 3.46
N LEU A 205 10.55 -6.09 3.06
CA LEU A 205 10.34 -5.66 1.67
C LEU A 205 11.53 -4.86 1.11
N ILE A 206 12.12 -3.95 1.90
CA ILE A 206 13.30 -3.17 1.46
C ILE A 206 14.53 -4.06 1.31
N ARG A 207 14.73 -5.01 2.24
CA ARG A 207 15.91 -5.89 2.27
C ARG A 207 15.93 -6.87 1.12
N ASN A 208 14.76 -7.33 0.66
CA ASN A 208 14.67 -8.28 -0.44
C ASN A 208 14.97 -7.58 -1.78
N GLN A 209 16.14 -7.87 -2.35
CA GLN A 209 16.62 -7.28 -3.60
C GLN A 209 15.98 -7.91 -4.85
N ASN A 210 15.23 -9.00 -4.69
CA ASN A 210 14.54 -9.65 -5.80
C ASN A 210 13.24 -8.93 -6.16
N TYR A 211 12.76 -8.03 -5.31
CA TYR A 211 11.57 -7.24 -5.57
C TYR A 211 11.90 -5.99 -6.38
N SER A 212 11.12 -5.75 -7.43
CA SER A 212 11.20 -4.48 -8.15
C SER A 212 10.77 -3.33 -7.23
N ARG A 213 11.41 -2.16 -7.36
CA ARG A 213 11.08 -1.01 -6.51
C ARG A 213 9.67 -0.49 -6.76
N THR A 214 9.16 -0.60 -7.99
CA THR A 214 7.78 -0.26 -8.33
C THR A 214 6.78 -1.16 -7.60
N ALA A 215 7.04 -2.47 -7.54
CA ALA A 215 6.16 -3.39 -6.80
C ALA A 215 6.26 -3.15 -5.29
N VAL A 216 7.46 -2.90 -4.74
CA VAL A 216 7.63 -2.51 -3.33
C VAL A 216 6.87 -1.22 -3.02
N GLN A 217 6.92 -0.21 -3.90
CA GLN A 217 6.16 1.02 -3.74
C GLN A 217 4.65 0.77 -3.68
N ALA A 218 4.11 -0.08 -4.56
CA ALA A 218 2.69 -0.47 -4.54
C ALA A 218 2.30 -1.13 -3.21
N VAL A 219 3.12 -2.07 -2.72
CA VAL A 219 2.91 -2.73 -1.42
C VAL A 219 3.01 -1.72 -0.27
N PHE A 220 3.99 -0.80 -0.29
CA PHE A 220 4.16 0.23 0.73
C PHE A 220 2.95 1.16 0.80
N HIS A 221 2.47 1.61 -0.37
CA HIS A 221 1.26 2.42 -0.47
C HIS A 221 0.08 1.67 0.15
N PHE A 222 -0.16 0.43 -0.24
CA PHE A 222 -1.23 -0.39 0.33
C PHE A 222 -1.12 -0.53 1.85
N ILE A 223 0.06 -0.93 2.36
CA ILE A 223 0.30 -1.11 3.81
C ILE A 223 0.10 0.20 4.57
N ASP A 224 0.63 1.33 4.07
CA ASP A 224 0.56 2.59 4.79
C ASP A 224 -0.87 3.07 5.01
N TYR A 225 -1.67 3.03 3.95
CA TYR A 225 -3.04 3.48 4.01
C TYR A 225 -3.94 2.45 4.70
N LEU A 226 -3.71 1.15 4.53
CA LEU A 226 -4.49 0.12 5.22
C LEU A 226 -4.22 0.11 6.73
N LEU A 227 -2.94 0.08 7.11
CA LEU A 227 -2.47 0.06 8.50
C LEU A 227 -2.06 1.47 8.92
N GLN A 228 -3.06 2.34 9.09
CA GLN A 228 -2.84 3.70 9.55
C GLN A 228 -2.23 3.71 10.95
N LEU A 229 -1.24 4.57 11.15
CA LEU A 229 -0.54 4.78 12.41
C LEU A 229 -0.68 6.24 12.85
N PRO A 230 -0.63 6.53 14.16
CA PRO A 230 -0.40 7.88 14.65
C PRO A 230 0.84 8.54 14.03
N GLU A 231 0.85 9.88 14.00
CA GLU A 231 1.93 10.65 13.37
C GLU A 231 3.30 10.32 13.99
N ALA A 232 3.37 10.19 15.32
CA ALA A 232 4.61 9.85 16.03
C ALA A 232 5.22 8.53 15.55
N TYR A 233 4.41 7.47 15.45
CA TYR A 233 4.86 6.17 14.94
C TYR A 233 5.18 6.19 13.46
N THR A 234 4.48 7.02 12.67
CA THR A 234 4.76 7.18 11.24
C THR A 234 6.12 7.84 11.02
N LYS A 235 6.45 8.90 11.79
CA LYS A 235 7.76 9.55 11.77
C LYS A 235 8.86 8.59 12.22
N GLN A 236 8.66 7.90 13.35
CA GLN A 236 9.61 6.91 13.85
C GLN A 236 9.90 5.81 12.82
N LEU A 237 8.85 5.28 12.19
CA LEU A 237 9.01 4.26 11.14
C LEU A 237 9.85 4.78 9.96
N SER A 238 9.60 6.03 9.55
CA SER A 238 10.31 6.68 8.44
C SER A 238 11.79 6.85 8.77
N GLU A 239 12.11 7.26 10.00
CA GLU A 239 13.49 7.37 10.48
C GLU A 239 14.20 6.01 10.55
N GLU A 240 13.51 4.94 10.93
CA GLU A 240 14.05 3.58 10.96
C GLU A 240 14.30 3.01 9.55
N ILE A 241 13.41 3.30 8.60
CA ILE A 241 13.47 2.79 7.22
C ILE A 241 14.48 3.54 6.37
N ARG A 242 14.54 4.88 6.48
CA ARG A 242 15.43 5.73 5.69
C ARG A 242 16.87 5.19 5.56
N PRO A 243 17.60 4.86 6.65
CA PRO A 243 18.98 4.38 6.54
C PRO A 243 19.12 3.00 5.89
N MET A 244 18.02 2.25 5.72
CA MET A 244 18.05 0.94 5.05
C MET A 244 17.97 1.06 3.53
N ILE A 245 17.53 2.21 3.02
CA ILE A 245 17.47 2.51 1.59
C ILE A 245 18.88 2.97 1.19
N ARG A 246 19.61 2.10 0.48
CA ARG A 246 21.08 2.16 0.39
C ARG A 246 21.57 3.24 -0.56
N LYS A 247 20.75 3.61 -1.53
CA LYS A 247 21.08 4.60 -2.57
C LYS A 247 19.97 5.64 -2.64
N GLU A 248 20.35 6.89 -2.83
CA GLU A 248 19.41 7.98 -3.13
C GLU A 248 18.50 7.64 -4.33
N THR A 249 19.05 6.93 -5.32
CA THR A 249 18.29 6.43 -6.48
C THR A 249 17.18 5.45 -6.08
N GLU A 250 17.42 4.56 -5.11
CA GLU A 250 16.39 3.62 -4.63
C GLU A 250 15.28 4.38 -3.88
N LEU A 251 15.64 5.42 -3.12
CA LEU A 251 14.66 6.27 -2.45
C LEU A 251 13.79 7.03 -3.47
N MET A 252 14.40 7.53 -4.55
CA MET A 252 13.69 8.18 -5.66
C MET A 252 12.77 7.20 -6.40
N GLU A 253 13.19 5.95 -6.62
CA GLU A 253 12.32 4.93 -7.24
C GLU A 253 11.11 4.59 -6.35
N LEU A 254 11.30 4.57 -5.04
CA LEU A 254 10.21 4.39 -4.07
C LEU A 254 9.35 5.65 -3.92
N TYR A 255 9.90 6.83 -4.18
CA TYR A 255 9.24 8.12 -4.09
C TYR A 255 8.63 8.51 -5.44
N ASN A 256 7.35 8.22 -5.64
CA ASN A 256 6.56 8.81 -6.71
C ASN A 256 5.75 9.97 -6.14
N LYS A 257 5.95 11.20 -6.62
CA LYS A 257 5.25 12.40 -6.12
C LYS A 257 3.72 12.26 -6.08
N GLU A 258 3.14 11.46 -6.98
CA GLU A 258 1.69 11.23 -7.07
C GLU A 258 1.20 10.07 -6.19
N ASN A 259 2.07 9.13 -5.83
CA ASN A 259 1.68 7.86 -5.21
C ASN A 259 2.51 7.44 -3.99
N ALA A 260 3.46 8.27 -3.55
CA ALA A 260 4.35 7.97 -2.44
C ALA A 260 3.55 7.66 -1.18
N SER A 261 3.94 6.58 -0.52
CA SER A 261 3.36 6.21 0.76
C SER A 261 3.81 7.23 1.83
N PRO A 262 3.00 7.53 2.86
CA PRO A 262 3.37 8.40 3.97
C PRO A 262 4.76 8.11 4.56
N THR A 263 5.11 6.84 4.73
CA THR A 263 6.42 6.42 5.25
C THR A 263 7.56 6.81 4.30
N ILE A 264 7.41 6.57 3.00
CA ILE A 264 8.43 6.95 2.01
C ILE A 264 8.52 8.47 1.84
N LYS A 265 7.38 9.16 1.83
CA LYS A 265 7.34 10.63 1.74
C LYS A 265 8.11 11.27 2.90
N ASN A 266 7.82 10.85 4.13
CA ASN A 266 8.54 11.35 5.31
C ASN A 266 10.02 10.98 5.27
N ALA A 267 10.38 9.76 4.84
CA ALA A 267 11.78 9.36 4.69
C ALA A 267 12.51 10.23 3.65
N PHE A 268 11.84 10.59 2.56
CA PHE A 268 12.34 11.49 1.53
C PHE A 268 12.51 12.92 2.06
N ASP A 269 11.50 13.47 2.73
CA ASP A 269 11.54 14.82 3.29
C ASP A 269 12.70 14.95 4.31
N LEU A 270 12.92 13.94 5.16
CA LEU A 270 14.05 13.88 6.09
C LEU A 270 15.42 13.86 5.40
N GLU A 271 15.53 13.17 4.26
CA GLU A 271 16.77 13.12 3.48
C GLU A 271 17.04 14.46 2.79
N TRP A 272 15.98 15.05 2.23
CA TRP A 272 16.02 16.35 1.58
C TRP A 272 16.45 17.46 2.55
N GLU A 273 15.83 17.53 3.74
CA GLU A 273 16.19 18.50 4.78
C GLU A 273 17.66 18.38 5.19
N LYS A 274 18.16 17.16 5.38
CA LYS A 274 19.58 16.91 5.70
C LYS A 274 20.51 17.33 4.57
N GLY A 275 20.14 17.05 3.31
CA GLY A 275 20.91 17.47 2.14
C GLY A 275 21.00 19.00 2.03
N VAL A 276 19.89 19.70 2.26
CA VAL A 276 19.85 21.18 2.26
C VAL A 276 20.72 21.74 3.39
N GLN A 277 20.62 21.21 4.60
CA GLN A 277 21.43 21.65 5.73
C GLN A 277 22.93 21.43 5.48
N GLN A 278 23.31 20.25 5.00
CA GLN A 278 24.71 19.95 4.67
C GLN A 278 25.23 20.85 3.54
N GLY A 279 24.41 21.13 2.52
CA GLY A 279 24.76 22.04 1.43
C GLY A 279 24.99 23.48 1.93
N LEU A 280 24.13 23.95 2.84
CA LEU A 280 24.29 25.26 3.47
C LEU A 280 25.59 25.31 4.29
N GLU A 281 25.83 24.32 5.16
CA GLU A 281 27.05 24.24 5.97
C GLU A 281 28.32 24.17 5.11
N GLN A 282 28.32 23.38 4.03
CA GLN A 282 29.44 23.30 3.09
C GLN A 282 29.65 24.61 2.33
N GLY A 283 28.56 25.28 1.93
CA GLY A 283 28.59 26.59 1.29
C GLY A 283 29.22 27.65 2.20
N VAL A 284 28.79 27.71 3.46
CA VAL A 284 29.36 28.60 4.48
C VAL A 284 30.85 28.29 4.67
N LYS A 285 31.22 27.01 4.84
CA LYS A 285 32.63 26.60 4.98
C LYS A 285 33.47 27.02 3.77
N LYS A 286 32.95 26.89 2.54
CA LYS A 286 33.66 27.32 1.33
C LYS A 286 33.87 28.84 1.30
N VAL A 287 32.87 29.62 1.70
CA VAL A 287 32.97 31.08 1.80
C VAL A 287 34.02 31.48 2.85
N VAL A 288 33.99 30.87 4.04
CA VAL A 288 34.98 31.08 5.11
C VAL A 288 36.39 30.82 4.60
N MET A 289 36.60 29.68 3.93
CA MET A 289 37.91 29.31 3.39
C MET A 289 38.42 30.32 2.35
N GLU A 290 37.55 30.83 1.48
CA GLU A 290 37.93 31.87 0.50
C GLU A 290 38.20 33.23 1.17
N MET A 291 37.45 33.60 2.22
CA MET A 291 37.70 34.82 3.00
C MET A 291 39.04 34.74 3.75
N LEU A 292 39.36 33.58 4.32
CA LEU A 292 40.65 33.32 4.99
C LEU A 292 41.82 33.42 4.00
N LYS A 293 41.72 32.83 2.81
CA LYS A 293 42.75 32.94 1.75
C LYS A 293 42.99 34.38 1.31
N LYS A 294 41.96 35.23 1.36
CA LYS A 294 42.05 36.67 1.04
C LYS A 294 42.59 37.53 2.19
N GLY A 295 42.97 36.92 3.32
CA GLY A 295 43.52 37.63 4.47
C GLY A 295 42.48 38.36 5.32
N THR A 296 41.21 37.96 5.23
CA THR A 296 40.13 38.56 6.02
C THR A 296 40.28 38.16 7.50
N SER A 297 40.02 39.09 8.43
CA SER A 297 40.15 38.83 9.86
C SER A 297 39.11 37.83 10.37
N THR A 298 39.48 37.06 11.39
CA THR A 298 38.60 36.07 12.05
C THR A 298 37.37 36.74 12.65
N GLU A 299 37.56 37.94 13.22
CA GLU A 299 36.50 38.78 13.79
C GLU A 299 35.39 39.06 12.76
N PHE A 300 35.78 39.50 11.56
CA PHE A 300 34.84 39.85 10.51
C PHE A 300 34.16 38.62 9.91
N ILE A 301 34.89 37.51 9.76
CA ILE A 301 34.31 36.25 9.29
C ILE A 301 33.27 35.75 10.30
N ALA A 302 33.57 35.76 11.60
CA ALA A 302 32.64 35.35 12.65
C ALA A 302 31.38 36.23 12.69
N GLU A 303 31.53 37.53 12.47
CA GLU A 303 30.40 38.47 12.41
C GLU A 303 29.46 38.18 11.24
N VAL A 304 30.00 37.86 10.06
CA VAL A 304 29.22 37.67 8.82
C VAL A 304 28.64 36.26 8.69
N THR A 305 29.34 35.23 9.18
CA THR A 305 28.91 33.83 9.06
C THR A 305 28.24 33.29 10.32
N HIS A 306 28.30 34.05 11.43
CA HIS A 306 27.83 33.65 12.76
C HIS A 306 28.46 32.34 13.27
N LEU A 307 29.63 31.97 12.74
CA LEU A 307 30.39 30.84 13.25
C LEU A 307 31.24 31.23 14.45
N GLU A 308 31.44 30.26 15.34
CA GLU A 308 32.34 30.42 16.47
C GLU A 308 33.77 30.65 15.99
N LYS A 309 34.49 31.58 16.64
CA LYS A 309 35.88 31.89 16.26
C LYS A 309 36.78 30.66 16.29
N GLU A 310 36.57 29.75 17.24
CA GLU A 310 37.31 28.49 17.34
C GLU A 310 37.14 27.59 16.10
N GLU A 311 35.96 27.58 15.48
CA GLU A 311 35.72 26.80 14.26
C GLU A 311 36.43 27.41 13.06
N ILE A 312 36.45 28.74 12.97
CA ILE A 312 37.15 29.48 11.90
C ILE A 312 38.66 29.27 12.01
N GLU A 313 39.23 29.28 13.21
CA GLU A 313 40.68 29.06 13.37
C GLU A 313 41.09 27.63 13.09
N LYS A 314 40.28 26.64 13.45
CA LYS A 314 40.47 25.25 13.00
C LYS A 314 40.46 25.12 11.48
N MET A 315 39.67 25.93 10.77
CA MET A 315 39.69 25.96 9.30
C MET A 315 40.93 26.68 8.75
N ARG A 316 41.39 27.75 9.41
CA ARG A 316 42.64 28.45 9.06
C ARG A 316 43.87 27.56 9.22
N GLU A 317 43.96 26.77 10.28
CA GLU A 317 45.05 25.82 10.50
C GLU A 317 45.12 24.74 9.40
N ARG A 318 43.98 24.37 8.80
CA ARG A 318 43.91 23.41 7.67
C ARG A 318 44.31 24.02 6.31
N LEU A 319 44.46 25.34 6.22
CA LEU A 319 44.90 26.06 5.02
C LEU A 319 46.42 26.29 4.99
N GLN A 320 47.09 26.18 6.13
CA GLN A 320 48.55 26.26 6.29
C GLN A 320 49.17 24.88 6.07
#